data_AF-A0A0Q9APJ7-F1
#
_entry.id   AF-A0A0Q9APJ7-F1
#
_cell.length_a   1.000
_cell.length_b   1.000
_cell.length_c   1.000
_cell.angle_alpha   90.00
_cell.angle_beta   90.00
_cell.angle_gamma   90.00
#
_symmetry.space_group_name_H-M   'P 1'
#
loop_
_entity.id
_entity.type
_entity.pdbx_description
1 polymer ?
#
loop_
_entity_poly.entity_id
_entity_poly.type
_entity_poly.pdbx_seq_one_letter_code
_entity_poly.pdbx_strand_id
1 'polypeptide(L)'
;MSESTPRTDAILTAPAALAAWWGAATALTALSMRGFPQRFSIPVIVLAAFAAAVLIVLVLRRQPLNNWTRVGAYLCAFAATQAAWVFVALDELTAGAPYSPPPMRLWDLMVMVFGGPALAVWTFFVIRAWVSRDEPVPARAGFRGWWRGLSLGCAAALAFLVVLIAANLTKHTLIGLLEVPDVDYPLGAQGAEQWFLTAVEVGLAGVAEEPVFVGAAVLLWPRLTLPNFLAALWLSSLARAGIHLYYAAGAGADTAAAVGVVILWCTIWSGFSLFLVYCTRRLWPVILAHGLQNVMTVVSALLLVPNPRPGEQLVGGYLAMAVVGVLALLLIGTLSFFILAVRRIWFERFARRPLLEPQVCGPVSEATVSS
;
A
#
# COMPACT_ATOMS: atom_id res chain seq x y z
N MET A 1 40.91 -11.22 -3.39
CA MET A 1 39.66 -11.60 -4.09
C MET A 1 38.51 -11.31 -3.15
N SER A 2 37.78 -10.20 -3.33
CA SER A 2 36.56 -9.99 -2.55
C SER A 2 35.45 -10.82 -3.19
N GLU A 3 34.90 -11.78 -2.47
CA GLU A 3 33.66 -12.44 -2.87
C GLU A 3 32.60 -11.36 -3.06
N SER A 4 32.22 -11.12 -4.32
CA SER A 4 31.10 -10.24 -4.64
C SER A 4 29.85 -10.94 -4.13
N THR A 5 29.35 -10.50 -2.98
CA THR A 5 28.08 -10.98 -2.43
C THR A 5 27.03 -10.89 -3.53
N PRO A 6 26.33 -11.99 -3.88
CA PRO A 6 25.36 -11.97 -4.96
C PRO A 6 24.33 -10.88 -4.69
N ARG A 7 24.05 -10.08 -5.72
CA ARG A 7 23.07 -8.99 -5.67
C ARG A 7 21.74 -9.56 -5.15
N THR A 8 21.16 -8.96 -4.12
CA THR A 8 19.89 -9.44 -3.52
C THR A 8 18.79 -9.67 -4.57
N ASP A 9 18.79 -8.86 -5.63
CA ASP A 9 17.87 -8.97 -6.77
C ASP A 9 18.05 -10.28 -7.58
N ALA A 10 19.28 -10.80 -7.67
CA ALA A 10 19.57 -12.06 -8.35
C ALA A 10 19.10 -13.28 -7.56
N ILE A 11 19.05 -13.19 -6.22
CA ILE A 11 18.52 -14.26 -5.37
C ILE A 11 17.00 -14.34 -5.51
N LEU A 12 16.32 -13.19 -5.49
CA LEU A 12 14.85 -13.12 -5.56
C LEU A 12 14.28 -13.56 -6.92
N THR A 13 15.09 -13.50 -7.98
CA THR A 13 14.72 -13.92 -9.33
C THR A 13 15.31 -15.28 -9.72
N ALA A 14 15.99 -15.97 -8.79
CA ALA A 14 16.50 -17.32 -9.01
C ALA A 14 15.34 -18.33 -9.14
N PRO A 15 15.47 -19.39 -9.98
CA PRO A 15 14.41 -20.37 -10.18
C PRO A 15 13.87 -20.98 -8.88
N ALA A 16 14.74 -21.27 -7.90
CA ALA A 16 14.34 -21.81 -6.60
C ALA A 16 13.49 -20.81 -5.78
N ALA A 17 13.87 -19.53 -5.76
CA ALA A 17 13.12 -18.50 -5.06
C ALA A 17 11.74 -18.27 -5.72
N LEU A 18 11.71 -18.25 -7.05
CA LEU A 18 10.46 -18.12 -7.81
C LEU A 18 9.54 -19.33 -7.61
N ALA A 19 10.08 -20.55 -7.62
CA ALA A 19 9.31 -21.77 -7.33
C ALA A 19 8.75 -21.77 -5.90
N ALA A 20 9.55 -21.33 -4.91
CA ALA A 20 9.10 -21.19 -3.54
C ALA A 20 8.00 -20.13 -3.39
N TRP A 21 8.13 -18.99 -4.09
CA TRP A 21 7.10 -17.95 -4.13
C TRP A 21 5.78 -18.47 -4.74
N TRP A 22 5.85 -19.19 -5.86
CA TRP A 22 4.68 -19.82 -6.49
C TRP A 22 4.00 -20.83 -5.55
N GLY A 23 4.81 -21.67 -4.88
CA GLY A 23 4.31 -22.63 -3.89
C GLY A 23 3.62 -21.94 -2.73
N ALA A 24 4.20 -20.85 -2.21
CA ALA A 24 3.60 -20.05 -1.15
C ALA A 24 2.28 -19.40 -1.57
N ALA A 25 2.22 -18.78 -2.76
CA ALA A 25 0.99 -18.19 -3.31
C ALA A 25 -0.14 -19.21 -3.43
N THR A 26 0.18 -20.38 -3.99
CA THR A 26 -0.78 -21.48 -4.18
C THR A 26 -1.25 -22.05 -2.84
N ALA A 27 -0.33 -22.32 -1.92
CA ALA A 27 -0.64 -22.87 -0.61
C ALA A 27 -1.48 -21.88 0.23
N LEU A 28 -1.10 -20.60 0.27
CA LEU A 28 -1.87 -19.59 1.00
C LEU A 28 -3.28 -19.44 0.44
N THR A 29 -3.43 -19.42 -0.89
CA THR A 29 -4.77 -19.41 -1.52
C THR A 29 -5.58 -20.65 -1.13
N ALA A 30 -4.98 -21.85 -1.17
CA ALA A 30 -5.65 -23.08 -0.79
C ALA A 30 -6.06 -23.09 0.70
N LEU A 31 -5.23 -22.51 1.56
CA LEU A 31 -5.51 -22.36 2.98
C LEU A 31 -6.63 -21.35 3.24
N SER A 32 -6.63 -20.21 2.54
CA SER A 32 -7.71 -19.19 2.61
C SER A 32 -9.04 -19.72 2.10
N MET A 33 -9.03 -20.62 1.12
CA MET A 33 -10.23 -21.24 0.56
C MET A 33 -10.70 -22.48 1.35
N ARG A 34 -10.09 -22.79 2.49
CA ARG A 34 -10.49 -23.92 3.33
C ARG A 34 -11.89 -23.69 3.90
N GLY A 35 -12.78 -24.66 3.70
CA GLY A 35 -14.18 -24.58 4.15
C GLY A 35 -15.14 -24.11 3.07
N PHE A 36 -14.64 -23.55 1.96
CA PHE A 36 -15.47 -23.26 0.79
C PHE A 36 -15.77 -24.54 -0.03
N PRO A 37 -16.95 -24.62 -0.67
CA PRO A 37 -17.28 -25.74 -1.55
C PRO A 37 -16.23 -25.94 -2.65
N GLN A 38 -15.87 -27.20 -2.92
CA GLN A 38 -14.81 -27.55 -3.90
C GLN A 38 -15.03 -26.95 -5.30
N ARG A 39 -16.30 -26.86 -5.72
CA ARG A 39 -16.69 -26.24 -7.01
C ARG A 39 -16.26 -24.78 -7.15
N PHE A 40 -15.97 -24.10 -6.05
CA PHE A 40 -15.52 -22.71 -6.02
C PHE A 40 -14.05 -22.57 -5.60
N SER A 41 -13.62 -23.32 -4.59
CA SER A 41 -12.25 -23.24 -4.08
C SER A 41 -11.20 -23.72 -5.08
N ILE A 42 -11.46 -24.82 -5.82
CA ILE A 42 -10.50 -25.35 -6.80
C ILE A 42 -10.22 -24.33 -7.93
N PRO A 43 -11.23 -23.72 -8.60
CA PRO A 43 -10.98 -22.68 -9.60
C PRO A 43 -10.14 -21.50 -9.09
N VAL A 44 -10.37 -21.03 -7.87
CA VAL A 44 -9.61 -19.91 -7.28
C VAL A 44 -8.15 -20.30 -7.04
N ILE A 45 -7.91 -21.50 -6.52
CA ILE A 45 -6.54 -22.02 -6.32
C ILE A 45 -5.81 -22.16 -7.65
N VAL A 46 -6.48 -22.73 -8.67
CA VAL A 46 -5.92 -22.89 -10.02
C VAL A 46 -5.62 -21.53 -10.64
N LEU A 47 -6.51 -20.54 -10.48
CA LEU A 47 -6.30 -19.18 -10.97
C LEU A 47 -5.05 -18.55 -10.33
N ALA A 48 -4.90 -18.63 -9.01
CA ALA A 48 -3.75 -18.08 -8.30
C ALA A 48 -2.45 -18.78 -8.72
N ALA A 49 -2.44 -20.10 -8.80
CA ALA A 49 -1.29 -20.89 -9.24
C ALA A 49 -0.90 -20.58 -10.69
N PHE A 50 -1.88 -20.45 -11.58
CA PHE A 50 -1.66 -20.09 -12.98
C PHE A 50 -1.12 -18.66 -13.12
N ALA A 51 -1.73 -17.70 -12.42
CA ALA A 51 -1.26 -16.31 -12.38
C ALA A 51 0.19 -16.22 -11.88
N ALA A 52 0.52 -16.95 -10.80
CA ALA A 52 1.88 -17.03 -10.29
C ALA A 52 2.86 -17.62 -11.32
N ALA A 53 2.48 -18.71 -12.00
CA ALA A 53 3.31 -19.31 -13.04
C ALA A 53 3.56 -18.34 -14.21
N VAL A 54 2.53 -17.61 -14.65
CA VAL A 54 2.67 -16.59 -15.70
C VAL A 54 3.59 -15.46 -15.25
N LEU A 55 3.47 -14.99 -14.00
CA LEU A 55 4.37 -13.96 -13.47
C LEU A 55 5.83 -14.43 -13.46
N ILE A 56 6.10 -15.69 -13.09
CA ILE A 56 7.45 -16.28 -13.15
C ILE A 56 7.98 -16.24 -14.58
N VAL A 57 7.18 -16.67 -15.56
CA VAL A 57 7.58 -16.65 -16.97
C VAL A 57 7.90 -15.22 -17.43
N LEU A 58 7.15 -14.22 -16.97
CA LEU A 58 7.43 -12.81 -17.25
C LEU A 58 8.73 -12.33 -16.58
N VAL A 59 8.93 -12.65 -15.31
CA VAL A 59 10.12 -12.26 -14.52
C VAL A 59 11.41 -12.86 -15.08
N LEU A 60 11.35 -14.08 -15.62
CA LEU A 60 12.50 -14.73 -16.26
C LEU A 60 12.90 -14.07 -17.58
N ARG A 61 12.03 -13.24 -18.19
CA ARG A 61 12.37 -12.42 -19.38
C ARG A 61 13.07 -11.13 -18.96
N ARG A 62 13.93 -10.60 -19.85
CA ARG A 62 14.88 -9.52 -19.52
C ARG A 62 14.25 -8.28 -18.86
N GLN A 63 13.18 -7.70 -19.41
CA GLN A 63 12.44 -6.55 -18.84
C GLN A 63 11.01 -6.48 -19.42
N PRO A 64 10.06 -5.76 -18.77
CA PRO A 64 8.74 -5.52 -19.35
C PRO A 64 8.84 -4.64 -20.62
N LEU A 65 8.74 -5.29 -21.78
CA LEU A 65 9.00 -4.69 -23.09
C LEU A 65 7.92 -3.69 -23.54
N ASN A 66 6.69 -3.81 -23.02
CA ASN A 66 5.56 -2.96 -23.43
C ASN A 66 4.47 -2.84 -22.33
N ASN A 67 3.47 -1.99 -22.55
CA ASN A 67 2.38 -1.79 -21.60
C ASN A 67 1.58 -3.06 -21.31
N TRP A 68 1.37 -3.95 -22.29
CA TRP A 68 0.64 -5.20 -22.09
C TRP A 68 1.36 -6.16 -21.14
N THR A 69 2.69 -6.27 -21.24
CA THR A 69 3.48 -7.07 -20.29
C THR A 69 3.38 -6.52 -18.86
N ARG A 70 3.25 -5.20 -18.70
CA ARG A 70 3.08 -4.55 -17.40
C ARG A 70 1.71 -4.79 -16.82
N VAL A 71 0.65 -4.62 -17.62
CA VAL A 71 -0.72 -4.96 -17.22
C VAL A 71 -0.81 -6.43 -16.84
N GLY A 72 -0.28 -7.32 -17.68
CA GLY A 72 -0.24 -8.76 -17.42
C GLY A 72 0.49 -9.09 -16.11
N ALA A 73 1.66 -8.51 -15.88
CA ALA A 73 2.41 -8.71 -14.63
C ALA A 73 1.63 -8.19 -13.40
N TYR A 74 0.98 -7.03 -13.51
CA TYR A 74 0.16 -6.47 -12.44
C TYR A 74 -1.02 -7.39 -12.10
N LEU A 75 -1.78 -7.81 -13.12
CA LEU A 75 -2.93 -8.70 -12.93
C LEU A 75 -2.50 -10.06 -12.37
N CYS A 76 -1.36 -10.60 -12.80
CA CYS A 76 -0.82 -11.84 -12.27
C CYS A 76 -0.39 -11.70 -10.81
N ALA A 77 0.28 -10.60 -10.46
CA ALA A 77 0.67 -10.30 -9.09
C ALA A 77 -0.56 -10.14 -8.18
N PHE A 78 -1.57 -9.41 -8.65
CA PHE A 78 -2.86 -9.26 -7.98
C PHE A 78 -3.55 -10.61 -7.76
N ALA A 79 -3.77 -11.38 -8.82
CA ALA A 79 -4.47 -12.66 -8.73
C ALA A 79 -3.72 -13.68 -7.86
N ALA A 80 -2.38 -13.75 -7.95
CA ALA A 80 -1.58 -14.66 -7.13
C ALA A 80 -1.62 -14.34 -5.63
N THR A 81 -1.95 -13.09 -5.25
CA THR A 81 -1.93 -12.64 -3.86
C THR A 81 -3.32 -12.39 -3.26
N GLN A 82 -4.31 -12.00 -4.07
CA GLN A 82 -5.60 -11.49 -3.62
C GLN A 82 -6.82 -12.26 -4.15
N ALA A 83 -6.66 -13.26 -5.03
CA ALA A 83 -7.82 -13.93 -5.65
C ALA A 83 -8.81 -14.52 -4.63
N ALA A 84 -8.31 -15.07 -3.52
CA ALA A 84 -9.17 -15.56 -2.44
C ALA A 84 -10.04 -14.45 -1.85
N TRP A 85 -9.48 -13.28 -1.57
CA TRP A 85 -10.20 -12.13 -1.00
C TRP A 85 -11.22 -11.53 -1.94
N VAL A 86 -10.89 -11.47 -3.24
CA VAL A 86 -11.88 -11.06 -4.27
C VAL A 86 -13.06 -12.03 -4.29
N PHE A 87 -12.78 -13.34 -4.24
CA PHE A 87 -13.84 -14.33 -4.22
C PHE A 87 -14.70 -14.24 -2.96
N VAL A 88 -14.08 -14.11 -1.78
CA VAL A 88 -14.81 -13.90 -0.50
C VAL A 88 -15.69 -12.66 -0.59
N ALA A 89 -15.16 -11.53 -1.07
CA ALA A 89 -15.94 -10.30 -1.20
C ALA A 89 -17.12 -10.42 -2.17
N LEU A 90 -16.97 -11.18 -3.24
CA LEU A 90 -18.03 -11.48 -4.19
C LEU A 90 -19.09 -12.42 -3.61
N ASP A 91 -18.68 -13.46 -2.89
CA ASP A 91 -19.59 -14.40 -2.23
C ASP A 91 -20.50 -13.64 -1.25
N GLU A 92 -19.92 -12.79 -0.40
CA GLU A 92 -20.63 -11.93 0.54
C GLU A 92 -21.57 -10.93 -0.17
N LEU A 93 -21.10 -10.30 -1.24
CA LEU A 93 -21.94 -9.42 -2.06
C LEU A 93 -23.17 -10.15 -2.61
N THR A 94 -23.00 -11.39 -3.07
CA THR A 94 -24.07 -12.18 -3.71
C THR A 94 -24.99 -12.91 -2.73
N ALA A 95 -24.59 -13.06 -1.46
CA ALA A 95 -25.40 -13.71 -0.42
C ALA A 95 -26.70 -12.94 -0.11
N GLY A 96 -26.76 -11.65 -0.45
CA GLY A 96 -27.96 -10.82 -0.28
C GLY A 96 -28.26 -10.41 1.17
N ALA A 97 -27.39 -10.80 2.12
CA ALA A 97 -27.43 -10.36 3.51
C ALA A 97 -26.34 -9.30 3.77
N PRO A 98 -26.50 -8.43 4.78
CA PRO A 98 -25.41 -7.57 5.23
C PRO A 98 -24.20 -8.43 5.63
N TYR A 99 -23.01 -7.99 5.24
CA TYR A 99 -21.77 -8.69 5.56
C TYR A 99 -21.62 -8.84 7.08
N SER A 100 -21.37 -10.07 7.52
CA SER A 100 -21.08 -10.39 8.92
C SER A 100 -19.77 -11.17 8.96
N PRO A 101 -18.66 -10.55 9.40
CA PRO A 101 -17.38 -11.23 9.41
C PRO A 101 -17.43 -12.42 10.38
N PRO A 102 -16.95 -13.61 9.95
CA PRO A 102 -16.87 -14.74 10.86
C PRO A 102 -15.86 -14.44 11.99
N PRO A 103 -16.05 -15.04 13.18
CA PRO A 103 -15.08 -14.90 14.26
C PRO A 103 -13.72 -15.44 13.81
N MET A 104 -12.67 -14.64 14.00
CA MET A 104 -11.32 -14.99 13.59
C MET A 104 -10.79 -16.15 14.44
N ARG A 105 -10.26 -17.18 13.80
CA ARG A 105 -9.61 -18.31 14.47
C ARG A 105 -8.10 -18.09 14.51
N LEU A 106 -7.42 -18.75 15.45
CA LEU A 106 -5.95 -18.71 15.54
C LEU A 106 -5.23 -19.15 14.24
N TRP A 107 -5.86 -20.01 13.45
CA TRP A 107 -5.34 -20.40 12.15
C TRP A 107 -5.40 -19.25 11.12
N ASP A 108 -6.46 -18.46 11.16
CA ASP A 108 -6.66 -17.32 10.26
C ASP A 108 -5.58 -16.25 10.50
N LEU A 109 -5.09 -16.12 11.74
CA LEU A 109 -3.90 -15.35 12.09
C LEU A 109 -2.68 -15.75 11.23
N MET A 110 -2.35 -17.04 11.13
CA MET A 110 -1.16 -17.48 10.40
C MET A 110 -1.24 -17.15 8.90
N VAL A 111 -2.43 -17.30 8.31
CA VAL A 111 -2.65 -17.07 6.87
C VAL A 111 -2.82 -15.58 6.57
N MET A 112 -3.66 -14.89 7.32
CA MET A 112 -4.10 -13.51 7.03
C MET A 112 -3.14 -12.45 7.58
N VAL A 113 -2.56 -12.68 8.76
CA VAL A 113 -1.68 -11.71 9.43
C VAL A 113 -0.22 -11.90 9.05
N PHE A 114 0.21 -13.14 8.80
CA PHE A 114 1.62 -13.39 8.44
C PHE A 114 1.78 -13.79 6.98
N GLY A 115 1.02 -14.77 6.51
CA GLY A 115 1.13 -15.30 5.15
C GLY A 115 0.86 -14.27 4.06
N GLY A 116 -0.31 -13.63 4.09
CA GLY A 116 -0.72 -12.61 3.11
C GLY A 116 0.26 -11.42 3.03
N PRO A 117 0.54 -10.72 4.13
CA PRO A 117 1.54 -9.65 4.19
C PRO A 117 2.93 -10.06 3.69
N ALA A 118 3.43 -11.23 4.10
CA ALA A 118 4.73 -11.71 3.63
C ALA A 118 4.72 -11.97 2.12
N LEU A 119 3.66 -12.58 1.59
CA LEU A 119 3.52 -12.85 0.17
C LEU A 119 3.41 -11.56 -0.66
N ALA A 120 2.66 -10.56 -0.18
CA ALA A 120 2.53 -9.27 -0.84
C ALA A 120 3.88 -8.53 -0.92
N VAL A 121 4.62 -8.51 0.19
CA VAL A 121 5.97 -7.92 0.25
C VAL A 121 6.94 -8.70 -0.67
N TRP A 122 6.91 -10.03 -0.63
CA TRP A 122 7.75 -10.86 -1.51
C TRP A 122 7.44 -10.58 -2.98
N THR A 123 6.15 -10.53 -3.34
CA THR A 123 5.70 -10.20 -4.71
C THR A 123 6.21 -8.85 -5.17
N PHE A 124 6.11 -7.82 -4.32
CA PHE A 124 6.67 -6.49 -4.60
C PHE A 124 8.18 -6.54 -4.85
N PHE A 125 8.92 -7.28 -4.03
CA PHE A 125 10.37 -7.41 -4.21
C PHE A 125 10.76 -8.23 -5.45
N VAL A 126 9.98 -9.25 -5.83
CA VAL A 126 10.15 -9.97 -7.10
C VAL A 126 9.97 -9.04 -8.29
N ILE A 127 8.90 -8.24 -8.30
CA ILE A 127 8.65 -7.26 -9.37
C ILE A 127 9.74 -6.20 -9.39
N ARG A 128 10.16 -5.71 -8.21
CA ARG A 128 11.24 -4.73 -8.10
C ARG A 128 12.55 -5.26 -8.67
N ALA A 129 12.95 -6.47 -8.28
CA ALA A 129 14.15 -7.12 -8.77
C ALA A 129 14.10 -7.34 -10.28
N TRP A 130 12.91 -7.65 -10.82
CA TRP A 130 12.69 -7.79 -12.25
C TRP A 130 12.87 -6.46 -13.01
N VAL A 131 12.24 -5.37 -12.55
CA VAL A 131 12.30 -4.08 -13.26
C VAL A 131 13.62 -3.33 -13.07
N SER A 132 14.33 -3.56 -11.97
CA SER A 132 15.62 -2.88 -11.64
C SER A 132 16.86 -3.73 -11.96
N ARG A 133 16.73 -4.84 -12.69
CA ARG A 133 17.82 -5.80 -12.95
C ARG A 133 19.11 -5.17 -13.47
N ASP A 134 18.98 -4.15 -14.33
CA ASP A 134 20.09 -3.47 -15.00
C ASP A 134 20.41 -2.08 -14.41
N GLU A 135 19.68 -1.63 -13.39
CA GLU A 135 19.94 -0.33 -12.74
C GLU A 135 21.14 -0.44 -11.80
N PRO A 136 21.99 0.61 -11.66
CA PRO A 136 23.09 0.61 -10.70
C PRO A 136 22.57 0.58 -9.25
N VAL A 137 23.32 -0.08 -8.34
CA VAL A 137 22.94 -0.10 -6.92
C VAL A 137 23.00 1.33 -6.38
N PRO A 138 21.91 1.89 -5.84
CA PRO A 138 21.95 3.22 -5.27
C PRO A 138 22.92 3.24 -4.08
N ALA A 139 23.74 4.28 -4.00
CA ALA A 139 24.67 4.46 -2.89
C ALA A 139 23.91 4.50 -1.55
N ARG A 140 24.50 3.91 -0.50
CA ARG A 140 23.91 3.96 0.85
C ARG A 140 23.77 5.42 1.28
N ALA A 141 22.56 5.80 1.70
CA ALA A 141 22.31 7.12 2.23
C ALA A 141 23.05 7.30 3.57
N GLY A 142 23.87 8.35 3.69
CA GLY A 142 24.42 8.75 4.98
C GLY A 142 23.31 9.19 5.96
N PHE A 143 23.64 9.34 7.24
CA PHE A 143 22.69 9.66 8.32
C PHE A 143 21.75 10.84 8.01
N ARG A 144 22.28 11.95 7.46
CA ARG A 144 21.47 13.11 7.05
C ARG A 144 20.47 12.79 5.94
N GLY A 145 20.83 11.91 5.01
CA GLY A 145 19.95 11.44 3.94
C GLY A 145 18.85 10.52 4.47
N TRP A 146 19.20 9.65 5.42
CA TRP A 146 18.25 8.80 6.13
C TRP A 146 17.22 9.64 6.90
N TRP A 147 17.66 10.63 7.70
CA TRP A 147 16.76 11.49 8.47
C TRP A 147 15.80 12.30 7.59
N ARG A 148 16.30 12.88 6.49
CA ARG A 148 15.46 13.54 5.48
C ARG A 148 14.44 12.60 4.86
N GLY A 149 14.83 11.33 4.69
CA GLY A 149 13.95 10.31 4.15
C GLY A 149 12.84 9.92 5.11
N LEU A 150 13.18 9.77 6.39
CA LEU A 150 12.24 9.50 7.45
C LEU A 150 11.24 10.66 7.61
N SER A 151 11.71 11.89 7.70
CA SER A 151 10.85 13.07 7.89
C SER A 151 9.88 13.29 6.73
N LEU A 152 10.34 13.19 5.49
CA LEU A 152 9.46 13.24 4.30
C LEU A 152 8.43 12.10 4.31
N GLY A 153 8.85 10.90 4.70
CA GLY A 153 7.93 9.77 4.79
C GLY A 153 6.89 9.93 5.90
N CYS A 154 7.25 10.49 7.07
CA CYS A 154 6.29 10.81 8.12
C CYS A 154 5.26 11.85 7.65
N ALA A 155 5.71 12.91 6.96
CA ALA A 155 4.82 13.91 6.38
C ALA A 155 3.85 13.29 5.36
N ALA A 156 4.34 12.40 4.50
CA ALA A 156 3.51 11.70 3.53
C ALA A 156 2.51 10.73 4.20
N ALA A 157 2.92 10.01 5.25
CA ALA A 157 2.03 9.13 5.99
C ALA A 157 0.91 9.93 6.67
N LEU A 158 1.24 11.06 7.31
CA LEU A 158 0.23 11.91 7.94
C LEU A 158 -0.74 12.53 6.91
N ALA A 159 -0.22 13.01 5.77
CA ALA A 159 -1.06 13.51 4.68
C ALA A 159 -2.00 12.42 4.14
N PHE A 160 -1.48 11.20 3.98
CA PHE A 160 -2.28 10.07 3.53
C PHE A 160 -3.36 9.68 4.54
N LEU A 161 -3.03 9.71 5.84
CA LEU A 161 -3.96 9.42 6.91
C LEU A 161 -5.19 10.34 6.87
N VAL A 162 -4.97 11.64 6.66
CA VAL A 162 -6.06 12.63 6.51
C VAL A 162 -6.94 12.30 5.31
N VAL A 163 -6.33 11.89 4.19
CA VAL A 163 -7.08 11.47 3.00
C VAL A 163 -7.90 10.22 3.25
N LEU A 164 -7.37 9.21 3.95
CA LEU A 164 -8.12 8.00 4.28
C LEU A 164 -9.35 8.33 5.12
N ILE A 165 -9.20 9.20 6.13
CA ILE A 165 -10.32 9.68 6.94
C ILE A 165 -11.36 10.39 6.07
N ALA A 166 -10.93 11.29 5.18
CA ALA A 166 -11.83 11.99 4.28
C ALA A 166 -12.53 11.05 3.28
N ALA A 167 -11.83 10.04 2.78
CA ALA A 167 -12.37 9.02 1.88
C ALA A 167 -13.44 8.18 2.58
N ASN A 168 -13.20 7.77 3.83
CA ASN A 168 -14.20 7.07 4.64
C ASN A 168 -15.43 7.95 4.93
N LEU A 169 -15.22 9.21 5.34
CA LEU A 169 -16.33 10.15 5.53
C LEU A 169 -17.17 10.32 4.25
N THR A 170 -16.51 10.38 3.09
CA THR A 170 -17.19 10.44 1.79
C THR A 170 -18.00 9.17 1.53
N LYS A 171 -17.43 7.99 1.78
CA LYS A 171 -18.13 6.70 1.66
C LYS A 171 -19.41 6.69 2.51
N HIS A 172 -19.30 6.96 3.81
CA HIS A 172 -20.43 6.95 4.74
C HIS A 172 -21.50 7.97 4.37
N THR A 173 -21.08 9.17 3.95
CA THR A 173 -22.02 10.21 3.50
C THR A 173 -22.80 9.74 2.28
N LEU A 174 -22.14 9.16 1.27
CA LEU A 174 -22.80 8.70 0.05
C LEU A 174 -23.70 7.49 0.30
N ILE A 175 -23.27 6.54 1.12
CA ILE A 175 -24.11 5.38 1.52
C ILE A 175 -25.36 5.86 2.25
N GLY A 176 -25.23 6.79 3.20
CA GLY A 176 -26.36 7.36 3.92
C GLY A 176 -27.33 8.14 3.02
N LEU A 177 -26.81 8.90 2.04
CA LEU A 177 -27.64 9.60 1.05
C LEU A 177 -28.38 8.65 0.09
N LEU A 178 -27.83 7.47 -0.15
CA LEU A 178 -28.45 6.43 -0.99
C LEU A 178 -29.35 5.48 -0.18
N GLU A 179 -29.46 5.69 1.14
CA GLU A 179 -30.24 4.84 2.06
C GLU A 179 -29.85 3.35 2.01
N VAL A 180 -28.61 3.06 1.61
CA VAL A 180 -28.05 1.70 1.57
C VAL A 180 -27.59 1.29 2.97
N PRO A 181 -27.72 0.01 3.38
CA PRO A 181 -27.15 -0.47 4.64
C PRO A 181 -25.67 -0.12 4.76
N ASP A 182 -25.31 0.61 5.82
CA ASP A 182 -23.92 0.93 6.10
C ASP A 182 -23.25 -0.26 6.78
N VAL A 183 -22.40 -0.94 6.02
CA VAL A 183 -21.56 -2.01 6.54
C VAL A 183 -20.24 -1.40 7.01
N ASP A 184 -20.00 -1.46 8.32
CA ASP A 184 -18.73 -1.05 8.91
C ASP A 184 -17.88 -2.26 9.28
N TYR A 185 -16.85 -2.56 8.49
CA TYR A 185 -15.82 -3.51 8.88
C TYR A 185 -14.57 -2.77 9.38
N PRO A 186 -14.01 -3.15 10.54
CA PRO A 186 -14.43 -4.26 11.40
C PRO A 186 -15.65 -3.96 12.30
N LEU A 187 -16.66 -4.85 12.25
CA LEU A 187 -17.80 -4.87 13.16
C LEU A 187 -17.33 -5.29 14.56
N GLY A 188 -17.87 -4.67 15.61
CA GLY A 188 -17.43 -4.86 16.99
C GLY A 188 -17.18 -6.32 17.36
N ALA A 189 -15.94 -6.62 17.74
CA ALA A 189 -15.51 -7.97 18.10
C ALA A 189 -16.30 -8.54 19.29
N GLN A 190 -16.59 -9.84 19.27
CA GLN A 190 -17.37 -10.55 20.30
C GLN A 190 -16.58 -10.82 21.61
N GLY A 191 -15.60 -9.96 21.94
CA GLY A 191 -14.76 -10.02 23.14
C GLY A 191 -13.32 -9.56 22.91
N ALA A 192 -12.57 -9.37 24.00
CA ALA A 192 -11.18 -8.85 23.99
C ALA A 192 -10.21 -9.58 23.06
N GLU A 193 -10.29 -10.92 23.02
CA GLU A 193 -9.41 -11.75 22.21
C GLU A 193 -9.68 -11.55 20.73
N GLN A 194 -10.93 -11.70 20.29
CA GLN A 194 -11.36 -11.42 18.93
C GLN A 194 -10.96 -10.01 18.50
N TRP A 195 -11.10 -9.04 19.40
CA TRP A 195 -10.74 -7.67 19.13
C TRP A 195 -9.24 -7.49 18.86
N PHE A 196 -8.39 -8.08 19.69
CA PHE A 196 -6.94 -8.01 19.50
C PHE A 196 -6.54 -8.67 18.17
N LEU A 197 -7.14 -9.81 17.85
CA LEU A 197 -6.90 -10.52 16.60
C LEU A 197 -7.28 -9.67 15.38
N THR A 198 -8.47 -9.08 15.38
CA THR A 198 -8.91 -8.15 14.34
C THR A 198 -8.01 -6.93 14.25
N ALA A 199 -7.60 -6.32 15.37
CA ALA A 199 -6.72 -5.16 15.37
C ALA A 199 -5.36 -5.46 14.73
N VAL A 200 -4.81 -6.64 14.99
CA VAL A 200 -3.53 -7.09 14.42
C VAL A 200 -3.67 -7.37 12.92
N GLU A 201 -4.75 -8.05 12.50
CA GLU A 201 -5.05 -8.31 11.10
C GLU A 201 -5.20 -7.02 10.30
N VAL A 202 -6.14 -6.16 10.71
CA VAL A 202 -6.43 -4.94 9.96
C VAL A 202 -5.29 -3.91 10.06
N GLY A 203 -4.46 -3.98 11.11
CA GLY A 203 -3.23 -3.20 11.22
C GLY A 203 -2.15 -3.62 10.24
N LEU A 204 -2.15 -4.87 9.79
CA LEU A 204 -1.27 -5.37 8.73
C LEU A 204 -1.88 -5.33 7.33
N ALA A 205 -3.14 -4.90 7.18
CA ALA A 205 -3.78 -4.71 5.88
C ALA A 205 -2.95 -3.81 4.95
N GLY A 206 -2.34 -2.75 5.49
CA GLY A 206 -1.39 -1.91 4.75
C GLY A 206 -0.23 -2.69 4.14
N VAL A 207 0.28 -3.71 4.82
CA VAL A 207 1.37 -4.57 4.33
C VAL A 207 0.85 -5.62 3.34
N ALA A 208 -0.36 -6.15 3.53
CA ALA A 208 -0.98 -7.09 2.61
C ALA A 208 -1.38 -6.46 1.27
N GLU A 209 -1.80 -5.20 1.29
CA GLU A 209 -2.44 -4.56 0.14
C GLU A 209 -1.49 -3.65 -0.64
N GLU A 210 -0.86 -2.67 0.03
CA GLU A 210 -0.16 -1.59 -0.66
C GLU A 210 1.04 -2.04 -1.52
N PRO A 211 1.83 -3.08 -1.13
CA PRO A 211 2.87 -3.63 -2.01
C PRO A 211 2.37 -4.09 -3.37
N VAL A 212 1.15 -4.62 -3.43
CA VAL A 212 0.55 -5.13 -4.66
C VAL A 212 -0.23 -4.02 -5.36
N PHE A 213 -1.13 -3.33 -4.65
CA PHE A 213 -2.01 -2.35 -5.28
C PHE A 213 -1.26 -1.14 -5.80
N VAL A 214 -0.35 -0.57 -5.00
CA VAL A 214 0.33 0.68 -5.30
C VAL A 214 1.79 0.43 -5.66
N GLY A 215 2.48 -0.41 -4.90
CA GLY A 215 3.88 -0.73 -5.09
C GLY A 215 4.17 -1.32 -6.48
N ALA A 216 3.49 -2.42 -6.83
CA ALA A 216 3.63 -3.04 -8.15
C ALA A 216 3.27 -2.08 -9.28
N ALA A 217 2.18 -1.30 -9.13
CA ALA A 217 1.78 -0.32 -10.12
C ALA A 217 2.87 0.75 -10.36
N VAL A 218 3.40 1.37 -9.32
CA VAL A 218 4.46 2.39 -9.47
C VAL A 218 5.73 1.81 -10.07
N LEU A 219 6.10 0.56 -9.73
CA LEU A 219 7.26 -0.11 -10.32
C LEU A 219 7.09 -0.39 -11.82
N LEU A 220 5.88 -0.78 -12.24
CA LEU A 220 5.56 -1.09 -13.62
C LEU A 220 5.38 0.18 -14.47
N TRP A 221 4.96 1.30 -13.86
CA TRP A 221 4.78 2.60 -14.51
C TRP A 221 5.62 3.73 -13.84
N PRO A 222 6.96 3.66 -13.84
CA PRO A 222 7.81 4.47 -12.95
C PRO A 222 7.85 5.98 -13.24
N ARG A 223 7.31 6.42 -14.39
CA ARG A 223 7.29 7.84 -14.79
C ARG A 223 5.92 8.44 -14.53
N LEU A 224 5.89 9.51 -13.73
CA LEU A 224 4.69 10.30 -13.48
C LEU A 224 4.33 11.14 -14.71
N THR A 225 3.62 10.51 -15.64
CA THR A 225 2.92 11.15 -16.75
C THR A 225 1.44 10.88 -16.59
N LEU A 226 0.55 11.76 -17.05
CA LEU A 226 -0.90 11.57 -16.92
C LEU A 226 -1.38 10.18 -17.42
N PRO A 227 -0.97 9.68 -18.60
CA PRO A 227 -1.41 8.36 -19.07
C PRO A 227 -0.97 7.21 -18.15
N ASN A 228 0.28 7.23 -17.70
CA ASN A 228 0.81 6.23 -16.75
C ASN A 228 0.09 6.29 -15.40
N PHE A 229 -0.18 7.51 -14.91
CA PHE A 229 -0.89 7.71 -13.66
C PHE A 229 -2.31 7.17 -13.75
N LEU A 230 -3.03 7.47 -14.85
CA LEU A 230 -4.38 6.95 -15.07
C LEU A 230 -4.41 5.43 -15.20
N ALA A 231 -3.45 4.83 -15.92
CA ALA A 231 -3.36 3.38 -16.05
C ALA A 231 -3.12 2.70 -14.69
N ALA A 232 -2.17 3.22 -13.91
CA ALA A 232 -1.91 2.75 -12.55
C ALA A 232 -3.13 2.95 -11.65
N LEU A 233 -3.78 4.13 -11.73
CA LEU A 233 -4.97 4.46 -10.96
C LEU A 233 -6.08 3.45 -11.19
N TRP A 234 -6.47 3.23 -12.45
CA TRP A 234 -7.57 2.30 -12.75
C TRP A 234 -7.26 0.88 -12.29
N LEU A 235 -6.04 0.39 -12.50
CA LEU A 235 -5.64 -0.93 -12.05
C LEU A 235 -5.66 -1.06 -10.52
N SER A 236 -5.07 -0.11 -9.81
CA SER A 236 -5.07 -0.07 -8.35
C SER A 236 -6.49 0.06 -7.78
N SER A 237 -7.31 0.94 -8.34
CA SER A 237 -8.69 1.16 -7.88
C SER A 237 -9.55 -0.06 -8.06
N LEU A 238 -9.50 -0.72 -9.23
CA LEU A 238 -10.33 -1.90 -9.51
C LEU A 238 -9.86 -3.12 -8.72
N ALA A 239 -8.54 -3.32 -8.60
CA ALA A 239 -7.98 -4.38 -7.77
C ALA A 239 -8.40 -4.22 -6.30
N ARG A 240 -8.28 -3.01 -5.75
CA ARG A 240 -8.70 -2.69 -4.39
C ARG A 240 -10.21 -2.81 -4.22
N ALA A 241 -11.00 -2.30 -5.17
CA ALA A 241 -12.46 -2.42 -5.11
C ALA A 241 -12.89 -3.89 -5.07
N GLY A 242 -12.23 -4.76 -5.86
CA GLY A 242 -12.53 -6.19 -5.93
C GLY A 242 -12.50 -6.89 -4.57
N ILE A 243 -11.52 -6.58 -3.71
CA ILE A 243 -11.44 -7.17 -2.37
C ILE A 243 -12.38 -6.51 -1.35
N HIS A 244 -12.94 -5.33 -1.68
CA HIS A 244 -13.79 -4.53 -0.81
C HIS A 244 -15.26 -4.53 -1.22
N LEU A 245 -15.65 -5.34 -2.22
CA LEU A 245 -17.03 -5.43 -2.70
C LEU A 245 -18.01 -5.86 -1.61
N TYR A 246 -17.55 -6.53 -0.55
CA TYR A 246 -18.37 -6.91 0.60
C TYR A 246 -19.01 -5.69 1.30
N TYR A 247 -18.46 -4.47 1.15
CA TYR A 247 -19.09 -3.25 1.67
C TYR A 247 -20.40 -2.88 0.98
N ALA A 248 -20.70 -3.48 -0.18
CA ALA A 248 -21.97 -3.34 -0.88
C ALA A 248 -22.94 -4.51 -0.60
N ALA A 249 -22.57 -5.46 0.28
CA ALA A 249 -23.42 -6.59 0.64
C ALA A 249 -24.70 -6.14 1.36
N GLY A 250 -25.82 -6.78 1.04
CA GLY A 250 -27.13 -6.46 1.62
C GLY A 250 -27.85 -5.24 1.02
N ALA A 251 -27.25 -4.58 0.02
CA ALA A 251 -27.83 -3.39 -0.64
C ALA A 251 -29.08 -3.67 -1.50
N GLY A 252 -29.46 -4.92 -1.72
CA GLY A 252 -30.69 -5.27 -2.44
C GLY A 252 -30.76 -4.65 -3.84
N ALA A 253 -31.84 -3.91 -4.12
CA ALA A 253 -32.04 -3.23 -5.41
C ALA A 253 -30.95 -2.18 -5.72
N ASP A 254 -30.31 -1.61 -4.69
CA ASP A 254 -29.33 -0.53 -4.81
C ASP A 254 -27.88 -1.03 -4.89
N THR A 255 -27.68 -2.35 -5.08
CA THR A 255 -26.35 -2.98 -5.18
C THR A 255 -25.44 -2.28 -6.20
N ALA A 256 -25.96 -1.89 -7.37
CA ALA A 256 -25.17 -1.21 -8.39
C ALA A 256 -24.65 0.16 -7.90
N ALA A 257 -25.48 0.91 -7.19
CA ALA A 257 -25.10 2.20 -6.62
C ALA A 257 -24.07 2.03 -5.50
N ALA A 258 -24.28 1.04 -4.60
CA ALA A 258 -23.35 0.70 -3.53
C ALA A 258 -21.96 0.29 -4.07
N VAL A 259 -21.91 -0.56 -5.11
CA VAL A 259 -20.67 -0.92 -5.80
C VAL A 259 -20.00 0.33 -6.40
N GLY A 260 -20.78 1.25 -6.97
CA GLY A 260 -20.28 2.54 -7.47
C GLY A 260 -19.60 3.37 -6.37
N VAL A 261 -20.17 3.42 -5.17
CA VAL A 261 -19.55 4.09 -4.01
C VAL A 261 -18.26 3.40 -3.59
N VAL A 262 -18.22 2.06 -3.54
CA VAL A 262 -17.01 1.30 -3.20
C VAL A 262 -15.88 1.59 -4.20
N ILE A 263 -16.18 1.62 -5.51
CA ILE A 263 -15.20 1.95 -6.54
C ILE A 263 -14.69 3.39 -6.39
N LEU A 264 -15.58 4.36 -6.12
CA LEU A 264 -15.20 5.75 -5.91
C LEU A 264 -14.29 5.91 -4.68
N TRP A 265 -14.68 5.30 -3.55
CA TRP A 265 -13.89 5.28 -2.33
C TRP A 265 -12.49 4.68 -2.56
N CYS A 266 -12.41 3.53 -3.22
CA CYS A 266 -11.14 2.89 -3.59
C CYS A 266 -10.31 3.74 -4.57
N THR A 267 -10.97 4.56 -5.40
CA THR A 267 -10.30 5.44 -6.37
C THR A 267 -9.66 6.65 -5.70
N ILE A 268 -10.35 7.29 -4.75
CA ILE A 268 -9.78 8.38 -3.96
C ILE A 268 -8.55 7.87 -3.20
N TRP A 269 -8.71 6.75 -2.50
CA TRP A 269 -7.64 6.08 -1.76
C TRP A 269 -6.45 5.75 -2.66
N SER A 270 -6.66 5.03 -3.76
CA SER A 270 -5.59 4.59 -4.66
C SER A 270 -4.90 5.76 -5.36
N GLY A 271 -5.66 6.79 -5.77
CA GLY A 271 -5.10 7.97 -6.42
C GLY A 271 -4.13 8.75 -5.55
N PHE A 272 -4.51 9.01 -4.29
CA PHE A 272 -3.60 9.68 -3.36
C PHE A 272 -2.40 8.82 -2.97
N SER A 273 -2.60 7.51 -2.80
CA SER A 273 -1.51 6.57 -2.53
C SER A 273 -0.47 6.60 -3.65
N LEU A 274 -0.92 6.46 -4.90
CA LEU A 274 -0.07 6.53 -6.09
C LEU A 274 0.66 7.86 -6.16
N PHE A 275 -0.07 8.99 -6.00
CA PHE A 275 0.52 10.31 -6.03
C PHE A 275 1.65 10.47 -5.00
N LEU A 276 1.41 10.07 -3.75
CA LEU A 276 2.40 10.15 -2.69
C LEU A 276 3.60 9.25 -2.95
N VAL A 277 3.39 8.02 -3.45
CA VAL A 277 4.51 7.11 -3.78
C VAL A 277 5.30 7.62 -4.98
N TYR A 278 4.67 8.21 -6.01
CA TYR A 278 5.39 8.84 -7.12
C TYR A 278 6.23 10.03 -6.65
N CYS A 279 5.69 10.87 -5.76
CA CYS A 279 6.36 12.06 -5.24
C CYS A 279 7.50 11.72 -4.25
N THR A 280 7.27 10.74 -3.36
CA THR A 280 8.24 10.41 -2.30
C THR A 280 9.22 9.31 -2.68
N ARG A 281 8.86 8.48 -3.68
CA ARG A 281 9.54 7.23 -4.04
C ARG A 281 9.62 6.24 -2.87
N ARG A 282 8.63 6.27 -1.96
CA ARG A 282 8.56 5.40 -0.79
C ARG A 282 7.16 4.86 -0.62
N LEU A 283 7.07 3.55 -0.46
CA LEU A 283 5.81 2.85 -0.23
C LEU A 283 5.41 2.80 1.25
N TRP A 284 6.40 2.71 2.15
CA TRP A 284 6.15 2.56 3.59
C TRP A 284 5.22 3.62 4.21
N PRO A 285 5.18 4.90 3.78
CA PRO A 285 4.27 5.87 4.35
C PRO A 285 2.80 5.48 4.15
N VAL A 286 2.47 4.96 2.96
CA VAL A 286 1.12 4.52 2.61
C VAL A 286 0.76 3.25 3.38
N ILE A 287 1.69 2.28 3.46
CA ILE A 287 1.55 1.06 4.29
C ILE A 287 1.22 1.42 5.73
N LEU A 288 2.01 2.31 6.34
CA LEU A 288 1.88 2.66 7.74
C LEU A 288 0.57 3.38 8.02
N ALA A 289 0.22 4.38 7.20
CA ALA A 289 -0.99 5.16 7.45
C ALA A 289 -2.27 4.36 7.14
N HIS A 290 -2.26 3.45 6.17
CA HIS A 290 -3.35 2.50 5.98
C HIS A 290 -3.54 1.63 7.23
N GLY A 291 -2.51 0.91 7.68
CA GLY A 291 -2.62 0.07 8.89
C GLY A 291 -3.05 0.88 10.12
N LEU A 292 -2.50 2.08 10.30
CA LEU A 292 -2.86 2.97 11.40
C LEU A 292 -4.33 3.40 11.36
N GLN A 293 -4.86 3.74 10.18
CA GLN A 293 -6.27 4.10 10.03
C GLN A 293 -7.20 2.96 10.44
N ASN A 294 -6.89 1.74 10.02
CA ASN A 294 -7.68 0.57 10.39
C ASN A 294 -7.64 0.31 11.90
N VAL A 295 -6.47 0.40 12.53
CA VAL A 295 -6.35 0.26 13.99
C VAL A 295 -7.13 1.36 14.72
N MET A 296 -7.12 2.61 14.22
CA MET A 296 -7.92 3.69 14.80
C MET A 296 -9.42 3.41 14.73
N THR A 297 -9.92 2.85 13.62
CA THR A 297 -11.32 2.43 13.49
C THR A 297 -11.66 1.36 14.54
N VAL A 298 -10.79 0.36 14.71
CA VAL A 298 -10.95 -0.72 15.69
C VAL A 298 -10.95 -0.21 17.14
N VAL A 299 -10.04 0.71 17.47
CA VAL A 299 -9.97 1.39 18.78
C VAL A 299 -11.21 2.22 19.05
N SER A 300 -11.70 2.96 18.05
CA SER A 300 -12.90 3.78 18.19
C SER A 300 -14.13 2.91 18.44
N ALA A 301 -14.26 1.78 17.73
CA ALA A 301 -15.36 0.82 17.94
C ALA A 301 -15.35 0.25 19.37
N LEU A 302 -14.18 -0.04 19.95
CA LEU A 302 -14.08 -0.53 21.32
C LEU A 302 -14.55 0.48 22.36
N LEU A 303 -14.22 1.75 22.18
CA LEU A 303 -14.61 2.83 23.09
C LEU A 303 -16.14 3.06 23.11
N LEU A 304 -16.85 2.56 22.09
CA LEU A 304 -18.30 2.66 21.96
C LEU A 304 -19.03 1.43 22.52
N VAL A 305 -18.32 0.37 22.94
CA VAL A 305 -18.94 -0.82 23.55
C VAL A 305 -19.47 -0.47 24.94
N PRO A 306 -20.77 -0.67 25.24
CA PRO A 306 -21.30 -0.47 26.59
C PRO A 306 -20.73 -1.51 27.56
N ASN A 307 -20.18 -1.07 28.70
CA ASN A 307 -19.64 -1.91 29.77
C ASN A 307 -18.56 -2.92 29.31
N PRO A 308 -17.43 -2.46 28.74
CA PRO A 308 -16.35 -3.36 28.33
C PRO A 308 -15.76 -4.07 29.54
N ARG A 309 -15.41 -5.34 29.37
CA ARG A 309 -14.77 -6.14 30.43
C ARG A 309 -13.42 -5.53 30.81
N PRO A 310 -12.90 -5.73 32.04
CA PRO A 310 -11.62 -5.16 32.46
C PRO A 310 -10.45 -5.48 31.52
N GLY A 311 -10.40 -6.71 30.96
CA GLY A 311 -9.38 -7.09 29.98
C GLY A 311 -9.50 -6.35 28.64
N GLU A 312 -10.72 -6.00 28.21
CA GLU A 312 -10.98 -5.22 26.99
C GLU A 312 -10.51 -3.79 27.17
N GLN A 313 -10.76 -3.20 28.34
CA GLN A 313 -10.29 -1.86 28.68
C GLN A 313 -8.77 -1.76 28.68
N LEU A 314 -8.07 -2.74 29.25
CA LEU A 314 -6.60 -2.79 29.25
C LEU A 314 -6.02 -2.88 27.84
N VAL A 315 -6.53 -3.82 27.04
CA VAL A 315 -6.09 -4.03 25.65
C VAL A 315 -6.37 -2.79 24.78
N GLY A 316 -7.56 -2.20 24.94
CA GLY A 316 -7.94 -0.93 24.30
C GLY A 316 -7.01 0.22 24.68
N GLY A 317 -6.67 0.33 25.97
CA GLY A 317 -5.73 1.33 26.48
C GLY A 317 -4.34 1.18 25.86
N TYR A 318 -3.79 -0.03 25.80
CA TYR A 318 -2.47 -0.26 25.19
C TYR A 318 -2.44 0.07 23.70
N LEU A 319 -3.47 -0.31 22.93
CA LEU A 319 -3.52 0.03 21.51
C LEU A 319 -3.77 1.52 21.29
N ALA A 320 -4.61 2.17 22.09
CA ALA A 320 -4.78 3.63 22.03
C ALA A 320 -3.45 4.35 22.29
N MET A 321 -2.68 3.90 23.29
CA MET A 321 -1.33 4.43 23.55
C MET A 321 -0.37 4.18 22.40
N ALA A 322 -0.42 3.00 21.76
CA ALA A 322 0.40 2.71 20.58
C ALA A 322 0.03 3.61 19.39
N VAL A 323 -1.27 3.81 19.12
CA VAL A 323 -1.79 4.73 18.11
C VAL A 323 -1.31 6.16 18.38
N VAL A 324 -1.48 6.65 19.60
CA VAL A 324 -1.01 7.99 20.01
C VAL A 324 0.51 8.10 19.85
N GLY A 325 1.27 7.07 20.22
CA GLY A 325 2.71 7.03 20.03
C GLY A 325 3.12 7.13 18.56
N VAL A 326 2.47 6.37 17.67
CA VAL A 326 2.72 6.44 16.22
C VAL A 326 2.33 7.81 15.67
N LEU A 327 1.18 8.36 16.04
CA LEU A 327 0.76 9.71 15.63
C LEU A 327 1.74 10.79 16.09
N ALA A 328 2.25 10.70 17.32
CA ALA A 328 3.27 11.60 17.83
C ALA A 328 4.57 11.50 17.02
N LEU A 329 5.03 10.30 16.69
CA LEU A 329 6.20 10.09 15.83
C LEU A 329 5.99 10.66 14.42
N LEU A 330 4.81 10.46 13.84
CA LEU A 330 4.44 11.04 12.54
C LEU A 330 4.45 12.57 12.59
N LEU A 331 3.89 13.17 13.65
CA LEU A 331 3.88 14.61 13.85
C LEU A 331 5.30 15.18 14.00
N ILE A 332 6.13 14.57 14.86
CA ILE A 332 7.52 14.98 15.07
C ILE A 332 8.32 14.89 13.76
N GLY A 333 8.17 13.79 13.02
CA GLY A 333 8.80 13.61 11.72
C GLY A 333 8.34 14.65 10.69
N THR A 334 7.04 14.99 10.69
CA THR A 334 6.45 16.01 9.82
C THR A 334 6.95 17.42 10.16
N LEU A 335 6.98 17.79 11.43
CA LEU A 335 7.56 19.05 11.90
C LEU A 335 9.03 19.14 11.51
N SER A 336 9.78 18.05 11.68
CA SER A 336 11.18 17.95 11.24
C SER A 336 11.31 18.17 9.73
N PHE A 337 10.39 17.65 8.92
CA PHE A 337 10.37 17.90 7.48
C PHE A 337 10.16 19.39 7.17
N PHE A 338 9.16 20.03 7.79
CA PHE A 338 8.92 21.47 7.59
C PHE A 338 10.11 22.32 8.02
N ILE A 339 10.73 22.03 9.17
CA ILE A 339 11.93 22.74 9.63
C ILE A 339 13.06 22.58 8.62
N LEU A 340 13.30 21.37 8.10
CA LEU A 340 14.34 21.12 7.09
C LEU A 340 14.02 21.82 5.76
N ALA A 341 12.75 21.84 5.35
CA ALA A 341 12.30 22.50 4.13
C ALA A 341 12.43 24.03 4.22
N VAL A 342 11.96 24.62 5.32
CA VAL A 342 12.11 26.06 5.63
C VAL A 342 13.58 26.42 5.71
N ARG A 343 14.40 25.66 6.45
CA ARG A 343 15.85 25.91 6.53
C ARG A 343 16.51 25.88 5.16
N ARG A 344 16.10 24.97 4.28
CA ARG A 344 16.61 24.89 2.91
C ARG A 344 16.19 26.12 2.08
N ILE A 345 14.91 26.49 2.12
CA ILE A 345 14.36 27.62 1.36
C ILE A 345 14.98 28.94 1.84
N TRP A 346 15.12 29.14 3.15
CA TRP A 346 15.61 30.39 3.73
C TRP A 346 17.14 30.47 3.70
N PHE A 347 17.88 29.46 4.16
CA PHE A 347 19.34 29.61 4.27
C PHE A 347 20.07 29.31 2.95
N GLU A 348 19.60 28.38 2.10
CA GLU A 348 20.28 28.10 0.83
C GLU A 348 19.95 29.14 -0.27
N ARG A 349 18.80 29.84 -0.20
CA ARG A 349 18.51 30.95 -1.14
C ARG A 349 19.19 32.26 -0.73
N PHE A 350 19.32 32.56 0.57
CA PHE A 350 19.99 33.77 1.02
C PHE A 350 21.53 33.66 0.97
N ALA A 351 22.10 32.47 1.20
CA ALA A 351 23.55 32.25 1.05
C ALA A 351 24.04 32.24 -0.42
N ARG A 352 23.11 32.20 -1.40
CA ARG A 352 23.42 32.30 -2.84
C ARG A 352 23.03 33.65 -3.44
N ARG A 353 23.06 34.74 -2.67
CA ARG A 353 23.30 36.06 -3.28
C ARG A 353 24.81 36.21 -3.45
N PRO A 354 25.35 36.26 -4.68
CA PRO A 354 26.75 36.62 -4.84
C PRO A 354 26.92 38.01 -4.24
N LEU A 355 27.85 38.12 -3.29
CA LEU A 355 28.49 39.40 -3.01
C LEU A 355 28.96 39.92 -4.36
N LEU A 356 28.45 41.09 -4.75
CA LEU A 356 28.91 41.83 -5.92
C LEU A 356 30.42 42.04 -5.75
N GLU A 357 31.23 41.20 -6.40
CA GLU A 357 32.62 41.55 -6.63
C GLU A 357 32.63 42.80 -7.52
N PRO A 358 33.33 43.87 -7.13
CA PRO A 358 33.49 45.03 -8.00
C PRO A 358 34.25 44.56 -9.24
N GLN A 359 33.65 44.70 -10.42
CA GLN A 359 34.40 44.63 -11.67
C GLN A 359 35.44 45.76 -11.63
N VAL A 360 36.68 45.39 -11.37
CA VAL A 360 37.83 46.26 -11.59
C VAL A 360 37.92 46.48 -13.10
N CYS A 361 37.48 47.65 -13.56
CA CYS A 361 37.74 48.14 -14.90
C CYS A 361 39.26 48.20 -15.11
N GLY A 362 39.80 47.26 -15.89
CA GLY A 362 41.15 47.39 -16.42
C GLY A 362 41.20 48.51 -17.47
N PRO A 363 42.29 49.29 -17.55
CA PRO A 363 42.44 50.32 -18.56
C PRO A 363 42.66 49.68 -19.93
N VAL A 364 41.83 50.07 -20.90
CA VAL A 364 42.03 49.74 -22.31
C VAL A 364 43.16 50.63 -22.82
N SER A 365 44.31 50.02 -23.09
CA SER A 365 45.45 50.65 -23.78
C SER A 365 45.10 50.85 -25.25
N GLU A 366 45.17 52.09 -25.69
CA GLU A 366 45.16 52.49 -27.10
C GLU A 366 46.44 52.06 -27.85
N ALA A 367 46.26 51.90 -29.17
CA ALA A 367 47.19 52.21 -30.27
C ALA A 367 48.40 51.32 -30.59
N THR A 368 48.40 50.78 -31.82
CA THR A 368 49.39 50.98 -32.92
C THR A 368 48.91 50.13 -34.12
N VAL A 369 48.41 50.66 -35.25
CA VAL A 369 48.98 51.46 -36.37
C VAL A 369 50.08 50.75 -37.19
N SER A 370 49.84 50.73 -38.52
CA SER A 370 50.71 50.40 -39.68
C SER A 370 50.98 48.91 -39.95
N SER A 371 50.91 48.38 -41.18
CA SER A 371 50.67 48.91 -42.54
C SER A 371 50.16 47.78 -43.43
#